data_AF-A0A1M5QQ65-F1
#
_entry.id   AF-A0A1M5QQ65-F1
#
_cell.length_a   1.000
_cell.length_b   1.000
_cell.length_c   1.000
_cell.angle_alpha   90.00
_cell.angle_beta   90.00
_cell.angle_gamma   90.00
#
_symmetry.space_group_name_H-M   'P 1'
#
loop_
_entity.id
_entity.type
_entity.pdbx_description
1 polymer ?
#
loop_
_entity_poly.entity_id
_entity_poly.type
_entity_poly.pdbx_seq_one_letter_code
_entity_poly.pdbx_strand_id
1 'polypeptide(L)'
;MKLATIRIHLDNHRQRALQIEASDRDAPAVYDANIAAYLQFLKDQAQPLGFAIVSDGASSANGAIFEIIEADHASKKAAHDWLESQPDIWNWIP
;
A
#
# COMPACT_ATOMS: atom_id res chain seq x y z
N MET A 1 -17.32 4.19 -12.57
CA MET A 1 -17.76 4.17 -11.15
C MET A 1 -16.55 3.74 -10.34
N LYS A 2 -16.07 4.55 -9.39
CA LYS A 2 -14.97 4.16 -8.48
C LYS A 2 -15.61 3.51 -7.26
N LEU A 3 -15.18 2.31 -6.90
CA LEU A 3 -15.77 1.51 -5.82
C LEU A 3 -15.12 1.77 -4.46
N ALA A 4 -13.86 2.22 -4.41
CA ALA A 4 -13.18 2.63 -3.19
C ALA A 4 -11.91 3.41 -3.53
N THR A 5 -11.47 4.29 -2.64
CA THR A 5 -10.11 4.87 -2.69
C THR A 5 -9.27 4.32 -1.54
N ILE A 6 -8.12 3.74 -1.87
CA ILE A 6 -7.15 3.22 -0.91
C ILE A 6 -5.99 4.21 -0.84
N ARG A 7 -5.77 4.79 0.33
CA ARG A 7 -4.68 5.71 0.62
C ARG A 7 -3.58 4.96 1.34
N ILE A 8 -2.37 4.98 0.78
CA ILE A 8 -1.18 4.41 1.41
C ILE A 8 -0.41 5.52 2.13
N HIS A 9 -0.14 5.32 3.43
CA HIS A 9 0.65 6.24 4.25
C HIS A 9 2.11 5.84 4.17
N LEU A 10 2.89 6.53 3.33
CA LEU A 10 4.24 6.10 2.97
C LEU A 10 5.18 6.00 4.17
N ASP A 11 5.10 6.93 5.11
CA ASP A 11 5.95 6.91 6.31
C ASP A 11 5.68 5.68 7.17
N ASN A 12 4.40 5.36 7.40
CA ASN A 12 4.00 4.21 8.19
C ASN A 12 4.32 2.91 7.45
N HIS A 13 4.10 2.87 6.13
CA HIS A 13 4.43 1.72 5.29
C HIS A 13 5.93 1.45 5.32
N ARG A 14 6.77 2.49 5.17
CA ARG A 14 8.22 2.37 5.23
C ARG A 14 8.68 1.85 6.60
N GLN A 15 8.19 2.44 7.68
CA GLN A 15 8.51 1.97 9.04
C GLN A 15 8.15 0.50 9.22
N ARG A 16 6.96 0.09 8.76
CA ARG A 16 6.52 -1.31 8.88
C ARG A 16 7.34 -2.27 8.02
N ALA A 17 7.65 -1.88 6.78
CA ALA A 17 8.46 -2.68 5.87
C ALA A 17 9.88 -2.91 6.44
N LEU A 18 10.49 -1.87 7.02
CA LEU A 18 11.82 -1.96 7.62
C LEU A 18 11.86 -2.69 8.96
N GLN A 19 10.73 -2.81 9.66
CA GLN A 19 10.64 -3.70 10.83
C GLN A 19 10.71 -5.18 10.45
N ILE A 20 10.21 -5.53 9.26
CA ILE A 20 10.25 -6.90 8.74
C ILE A 20 11.69 -7.26 8.36
N GLU A 21 12.37 -6.39 7.61
CA GLU A 21 13.75 -6.57 7.15
C GLU A 21 14.80 -5.91 8.08
N ALA A 22 14.53 -5.83 9.38
CA ALA A 22 15.32 -5.04 10.33
C ALA A 22 16.81 -5.44 10.45
N SER A 23 17.17 -6.63 9.98
CA SER A 23 18.56 -7.15 10.02
C SER A 23 19.38 -6.77 8.78
N ASP A 24 18.73 -6.30 7.71
CA ASP A 24 19.39 -5.92 6.47
C ASP A 24 19.70 -4.41 6.47
N ARG A 25 20.99 -4.09 6.30
CA ARG A 25 21.47 -2.70 6.25
C ARG A 25 21.09 -1.99 4.95
N ASP A 26 20.85 -2.75 3.89
CA ASP A 26 20.52 -2.21 2.57
C ASP A 26 19.00 -2.05 2.39
N ALA A 27 18.18 -2.64 3.26
CA ALA A 27 16.72 -2.57 3.21
C ALA A 27 16.17 -1.14 3.05
N PRO A 28 16.64 -0.10 3.77
CA PRO A 28 16.18 1.27 3.55
C PRO A 28 16.37 1.75 2.11
N ALA A 29 17.56 1.52 1.54
CA ALA A 29 17.87 1.95 0.18
C ALA A 29 17.09 1.15 -0.87
N VAL A 30 16.95 -0.16 -0.65
CA VAL A 30 16.16 -1.04 -1.52
C VAL A 30 14.69 -0.63 -1.51
N TYR A 31 14.11 -0.37 -0.33
CA TYR A 31 12.74 0.12 -0.21
C TYR A 31 12.54 1.43 -0.97
N ASP A 32 13.39 2.44 -0.68
CA ASP A 32 13.27 3.79 -1.26
C ASP A 32 13.44 3.77 -2.79
N ALA A 33 14.28 2.86 -3.32
CA ALA A 33 14.46 2.68 -4.76
C ALA A 33 13.24 2.05 -5.46
N ASN A 34 12.43 1.27 -4.75
CA ASN A 34 11.38 0.44 -5.33
C ASN A 34 9.94 0.93 -5.05
N ILE A 35 9.72 1.73 -3.99
CA ILE A 35 8.38 2.12 -3.53
C ILE A 35 7.54 2.82 -4.62
N ALA A 36 8.15 3.65 -5.46
CA ALA A 36 7.42 4.33 -6.54
C ALA A 36 6.87 3.35 -7.58
N ALA A 37 7.69 2.35 -7.98
CA ALA A 37 7.30 1.33 -8.94
C ALA A 37 6.28 0.35 -8.34
N TYR A 38 6.44 0.00 -7.06
CA TYR A 38 5.46 -0.81 -6.33
C TYR A 38 4.09 -0.13 -6.26
N LEU A 39 4.03 1.17 -5.95
CA LEU A 39 2.78 1.93 -5.97
C LEU A 39 2.15 1.99 -7.36
N GLN A 40 2.95 2.06 -8.42
CA GLN A 40 2.43 2.02 -9.79
C GLN A 40 1.83 0.65 -10.11
N PHE A 41 2.52 -0.44 -9.73
CA PHE A 41 1.98 -1.79 -9.83
C PHE A 41 0.61 -1.90 -9.13
N LEU A 42 0.48 -1.43 -7.89
CA LEU A 42 -0.78 -1.45 -7.16
C LEU A 42 -1.88 -0.65 -7.87
N LYS A 43 -1.55 0.51 -8.45
CA LYS A 43 -2.50 1.31 -9.25
C LYS A 43 -3.01 0.54 -10.46
N ASP A 44 -2.11 -0.12 -11.18
CA ASP A 44 -2.44 -0.85 -12.41
C ASP A 44 -3.30 -2.08 -12.12
N GLN A 45 -3.04 -2.78 -11.00
CA GLN A 45 -3.88 -3.90 -10.53
C GLN A 45 -5.24 -3.45 -9.99
N ALA A 46 -5.29 -2.28 -9.33
CA ALA A 46 -6.51 -1.72 -8.75
C ALA A 46 -7.49 -1.17 -9.80
N GLN A 47 -6.97 -0.56 -10.87
CA GLN A 47 -7.76 0.12 -11.89
C GLN A 47 -8.86 -0.75 -12.54
N PRO A 48 -8.59 -1.99 -13.02
CA PRO A 48 -9.62 -2.81 -13.64
C PRO A 48 -10.73 -3.23 -12.66
N LEU A 49 -10.46 -3.21 -11.36
CA LEU A 49 -11.42 -3.49 -10.29
C LEU A 49 -12.22 -2.26 -9.86
N GLY A 50 -11.92 -1.09 -10.43
CA GLY A 50 -12.57 0.18 -10.09
C GLY A 50 -12.09 0.79 -8.78
N PHE A 51 -10.98 0.31 -8.20
CA PHE A 51 -10.34 0.93 -7.04
C PHE A 51 -9.37 2.03 -7.48
N ALA A 52 -9.11 3.00 -6.60
CA ALA A 52 -8.10 4.02 -6.81
C ALA A 52 -7.03 3.95 -5.72
N ILE A 53 -5.76 3.88 -6.10
CA ILE A 53 -4.64 3.97 -5.16
C ILE A 53 -4.10 5.39 -5.15
N VAL A 54 -4.08 5.99 -3.97
CA VAL A 54 -3.40 7.25 -3.68
C VAL A 54 -2.35 7.01 -2.60
N SER A 55 -1.34 7.86 -2.54
CA SER A 55 -0.35 7.83 -1.47
C SER A 55 -0.17 9.23 -0.91
N ASP A 56 0.16 9.31 0.37
CA ASP A 56 0.66 10.51 1.00
C ASP A 56 1.96 10.22 1.73
N GLY A 57 2.77 11.28 1.90
CA GLY A 57 3.98 11.24 2.70
C GLY A 57 3.72 11.54 4.18
N ALA A 58 2.48 11.39 4.66
CA ALA A 58 2.14 11.67 6.04
C ALA A 58 2.03 10.36 6.83
N SER A 59 2.40 10.40 8.10
CA SER A 59 2.05 9.34 9.04
C SER A 59 0.57 9.41 9.36
N SER A 60 -0.12 8.26 9.31
CA SER A 60 -1.43 8.16 9.95
C SER A 60 -1.28 8.23 11.47
N ALA A 61 -2.12 9.03 12.11
CA ALA A 61 -2.14 9.22 13.56
C ALA A 61 -2.38 7.92 14.36
N ASN A 62 -2.98 6.91 13.74
CA ASN A 62 -3.25 5.60 14.35
C ASN A 62 -2.22 4.51 13.96
N GLY A 63 -1.14 4.87 13.25
CA GLY A 63 -0.14 3.92 12.80
C GLY A 63 -0.55 3.03 11.63
N ALA A 64 -1.75 3.23 11.04
CA ALA A 64 -2.18 2.46 9.88
C ALA A 64 -1.28 2.72 8.68
N ILE A 65 -0.94 1.65 7.95
CA ILE A 65 -0.19 1.72 6.69
C ILE A 65 -1.07 2.11 5.50
N PHE A 66 -2.38 1.92 5.62
CA PHE A 66 -3.36 2.34 4.63
C PHE A 66 -4.71 2.74 5.26
N GLU A 67 -5.50 3.49 4.50
CA GLU A 67 -6.88 3.83 4.79
C GLU A 67 -7.75 3.54 3.56
N ILE A 68 -8.94 2.97 3.77
CA ILE A 68 -9.94 2.76 2.71
C ILE A 68 -11.07 3.78 2.89
N ILE A 69 -11.13 4.73 1.95
CA ILE A 69 -12.16 5.76 1.87
C ILE A 69 -13.28 5.23 0.97
N GLU A 70 -14.31 4.69 1.61
CA GLU A 70 -15.55 4.23 1.00
C GLU A 70 -16.65 4.17 2.06
N ALA A 71 -17.88 4.53 1.69
CA ALA A 71 -19.04 4.51 2.57
C ALA A 71 -19.77 3.15 2.52
N ASP A 72 -19.77 2.49 1.36
CA ASP A 72 -20.39 1.18 1.21
C ASP A 72 -19.54 0.08 1.85
N HIS A 73 -20.13 -0.66 2.78
CA HIS A 73 -19.44 -1.71 3.53
C HIS A 73 -18.97 -2.86 2.62
N ALA A 74 -19.75 -3.24 1.62
CA ALA A 74 -19.38 -4.32 0.71
C ALA A 74 -18.16 -3.94 -0.15
N SER A 75 -18.16 -2.73 -0.70
CA SER A 75 -17.06 -2.19 -1.49
C SER A 75 -15.80 -1.96 -0.65
N LYS A 76 -15.96 -1.50 0.60
CA LYS A 76 -14.86 -1.39 1.56
C LYS A 76 -14.23 -2.76 1.87
N LYS A 77 -15.06 -3.79 2.09
CA LYS A 77 -14.58 -5.15 2.32
C LYS A 77 -13.85 -5.69 1.08
N ALA A 78 -14.41 -5.52 -0.11
CA ALA A 78 -13.78 -5.96 -1.36
C ALA A 78 -12.41 -5.31 -1.58
N ALA A 79 -12.28 -4.01 -1.30
CA ALA A 79 -11.01 -3.30 -1.36
C ALA A 79 -10.00 -3.81 -0.32
N HIS A 80 -10.45 -4.13 0.89
CA HIS A 80 -9.60 -4.71 1.93
C HIS A 80 -9.10 -6.10 1.56
N ASP A 81 -10.00 -7.01 1.17
CA ASP A 81 -9.66 -8.38 0.76
C ASP A 81 -8.70 -8.37 -0.44
N TRP A 82 -8.92 -7.46 -1.39
CA TRP A 82 -8.01 -7.28 -2.53
C TRP A 82 -6.62 -6.83 -2.08
N LEU A 83 -6.53 -5.86 -1.17
CA LEU A 83 -5.25 -5.34 -0.69
C LEU A 83 -4.45 -6.40 0.06
N GLU A 84 -5.12 -7.25 0.86
CA GLU A 84 -4.49 -8.40 1.54
C GLU A 84 -3.99 -9.48 0.58
N SER A 85 -4.55 -9.58 -0.63
CA SER A 85 -4.08 -10.52 -1.65
C SER A 85 -2.86 -10.05 -2.43
N GLN A 86 -2.46 -8.78 -2.29
CA GLN A 86 -1.30 -8.24 -3.00
C GLN A 86 0.01 -8.67 -2.32
N PRO A 87 1.09 -8.90 -3.08
CA PRO A 87 2.40 -9.14 -2.48
C PRO A 87 2.81 -7.89 -1.70
N ASP A 88 3.47 -8.09 -0.55
CA ASP A 88 4.21 -6.99 0.08
C ASP A 88 5.40 -6.58 -0.81
N ILE A 89 5.99 -5.42 -0.51
CA ILE A 89 7.05 -4.86 -1.35
C ILE A 89 8.28 -5.79 -1.46
N TRP A 90 8.62 -6.55 -0.41
CA TRP A 90 9.80 -7.41 -0.41
C TRP A 90 9.60 -8.66 -1.27
N ASN A 91 8.39 -9.23 -1.25
CA ASN A 91 8.00 -10.34 -2.11
C ASN A 91 7.70 -9.91 -3.56
N TRP A 92 7.55 -8.61 -3.83
CA TRP A 92 7.32 -8.07 -5.16
C TRP A 92 8.61 -7.67 -5.89
N ILE A 93 9.63 -7.21 -5.16
CA ILE A 93 10.93 -6.85 -5.74
C ILE A 93 11.54 -8.10 -6.40
N PRO A 94 11.96 -8.02 -7.68
CA PRO A 94 12.51 -9.15 -8.42
C PRO A 94 13.89 -9.62 -7.95
#